data_AF-A0A239R1B7-F1
#
_entry.id   AF-A0A239R1B7-F1
#
_cell.length_a   1.000
_cell.length_b   1.000
_cell.length_c   1.000
_cell.angle_alpha   90.00
_cell.angle_beta   90.00
_cell.angle_gamma   90.00
#
_symmetry.space_group_name_H-M   'P 1'
#
loop_
_entity.id
_entity.type
_entity.pdbx_description
1 polymer ?
#
loop_
_entity_poly.entity_id
_entity_poly.type
_entity_poly.pdbx_seq_one_letter_code
_entity_poly.pdbx_strand_id
1 'polypeptide(L)' 'MPEHETKEKKSRYTPSQAKAAKRYLTENVEDIKIRVRKGEKMKYKEAAANAGESLNTFIIKAMNERIEKENLL' A
#
# COMPACT_ATOMS: atom_id res chain seq x y z
N MET A 1 -21.48 20.33 -9.81
CA MET A 1 -20.20 19.60 -9.68
C MET A 1 -19.39 20.36 -8.65
N PRO A 2 -19.20 19.88 -7.41
CA PRO A 2 -18.43 20.61 -6.44
C PRO A 2 -16.94 20.29 -6.58
N GLU A 3 -16.17 21.36 -6.62
CA GLU A 3 -14.73 21.45 -6.76
C GLU A 3 -14.03 20.83 -5.53
N HIS A 4 -13.11 19.88 -5.76
CA HIS A 4 -12.27 19.36 -4.69
C HIS A 4 -11.09 20.31 -4.45
N GLU A 5 -11.30 21.18 -3.46
CA GLU A 5 -10.30 22.05 -2.83
C GLU A 5 -9.10 21.22 -2.33
N THR A 6 -7.94 21.39 -2.96
CA THR A 6 -6.68 20.77 -2.51
C THR A 6 -6.18 21.50 -1.26
N LYS A 7 -6.61 21.06 -0.08
CA LYS A 7 -6.05 21.52 1.19
C LYS A 7 -4.57 21.13 1.29
N GLU A 8 -3.69 22.12 1.16
CA GLU A 8 -2.28 22.04 1.51
C GLU A 8 -2.12 21.50 2.95
N LYS A 9 -1.74 20.23 3.08
CA LYS A 9 -1.27 19.70 4.37
C LYS A 9 0.18 20.14 4.56
N LYS A 10 0.38 21.26 5.26
CA LYS A 10 1.68 21.69 5.80
C LYS A 10 2.28 20.54 6.64
N SER A 11 3.25 19.83 6.04
CA SER A 11 4.02 18.77 6.69
C SER A 11 4.90 19.39 7.77
N ARG A 12 4.44 19.32 9.02
CA ARG A 12 5.27 19.64 10.19
C ARG A 12 5.95 18.35 10.65
N TYR A 13 6.75 17.77 9.75
CA TYR A 13 7.51 16.55 10.02
C TYR A 13 8.66 16.90 10.94
N THR A 14 8.60 16.46 12.19
CA THR A 14 9.69 16.69 13.14
C THR A 14 10.85 15.74 12.83
N PRO A 15 12.11 16.15 13.08
CA PRO A 15 13.27 15.27 12.86
C PRO A 15 13.20 13.97 13.67
N SER A 16 12.51 13.98 14.82
CA SER A 16 12.27 12.78 15.64
C SER A 16 11.30 11.79 14.98
N GLN A 17 10.23 12.29 14.35
CA GLN A 17 9.30 11.46 13.56
C GLN A 17 10.00 10.87 12.33
N ALA A 18 10.90 11.64 11.71
CA ALA A 18 11.74 11.18 10.60
C ALA A 18 12.57 9.96 10.94
N LYS A 19 13.25 10.01 12.09
CA LYS A 19 14.12 8.92 12.55
C LYS A 19 13.31 7.66 12.90
N ALA A 20 12.13 7.82 13.50
CA ALA A 20 11.25 6.70 13.83
C ALA A 20 10.69 6.01 12.59
N ALA A 21 10.19 6.77 11.61
CA ALA A 21 9.69 6.22 10.36
C ALA A 21 10.79 5.49 9.58
N LYS A 22 12.02 6.04 9.56
CA LYS A 22 13.16 5.38 8.90
C LYS A 22 13.50 4.03 9.54
N ARG A 23 13.55 3.93 10.88
CA ARG A 23 13.82 2.66 11.57
C ARG A 23 12.77 1.59 11.25
N TYR A 24 11.49 1.97 11.26
CA TYR A 24 10.40 1.05 10.91
C TYR A 24 10.57 0.52 9.48
N LEU A 25 10.84 1.41 8.53
CA LEU A 25 11.05 1.04 7.12
C LEU A 25 12.28 0.14 6.90
N THR A 26 13.31 0.21 7.75
CA THR A 26 14.53 -0.59 7.59
C THR A 26 14.48 -1.93 8.32
N GLU A 27 13.80 -1.99 9.46
CA GLU A 27 13.85 -3.16 10.36
C GLU A 27 12.62 -4.07 10.24
N ASN A 28 11.47 -3.55 9.77
CA ASN A 28 10.19 -4.24 9.89
C ASN A 28 9.49 -4.52 8.55
N VAL A 29 10.02 -4.03 7.43
CA VAL A 29 9.40 -4.20 6.11
C VAL A 29 10.43 -4.56 5.06
N GLU A 30 10.03 -5.43 4.14
CA GLU A 30 10.80 -5.76 2.93
C GLU A 30 10.08 -5.22 1.69
N ASP A 31 10.85 -4.74 0.71
CA ASP A 31 10.31 -4.22 -0.53
C ASP A 31 10.11 -5.35 -1.56
N ILE A 32 8.85 -5.57 -1.97
CA ILE A 32 8.51 -6.50 -3.06
C ILE A 32 8.24 -5.71 -4.35
N LYS A 33 9.11 -5.88 -5.35
CA LYS A 33 8.93 -5.26 -6.68
C LYS A 33 8.17 -6.18 -7.62
N ILE A 34 6.90 -5.87 -7.87
CA ILE A 34 6.03 -6.61 -8.79
C ILE A 34 5.96 -5.90 -10.15
N ARG A 35 6.18 -6.65 -11.24
CA ARG A 35 5.93 -6.18 -12.61
C ARG A 35 4.61 -6.76 -13.10
N VAL A 36 3.68 -5.88 -13.46
CA VAL A 36 2.37 -6.23 -14.03
C VAL A 36 2.24 -5.65 -15.44
N ARG A 37 1.32 -6.17 -16.25
CA ARG A 37 1.12 -5.63 -17.60
C ARG A 37 0.57 -4.20 -17.52
N LYS A 38 0.79 -3.42 -18.57
CA LYS A 38 0.22 -2.07 -18.68
C LYS A 38 -1.30 -2.16 -18.57
N GLY A 39 -1.90 -1.30 -17.74
CA GLY A 39 -3.34 -1.30 -17.46
C GLY A 39 -3.76 -2.12 -16.23
N GLU A 40 -3.06 -3.21 -15.90
CA GLU A 40 -3.48 -4.09 -14.78
C GLU A 40 -3.32 -3.41 -13.42
N LYS A 41 -2.33 -2.54 -13.25
CA LYS A 41 -2.17 -1.75 -12.02
C LYS A 41 -3.42 -0.94 -11.67
N MET A 42 -4.15 -0.44 -12.67
CA MET A 42 -5.38 0.33 -12.45
C MET A 42 -6.50 -0.59 -11.95
N LYS A 43 -6.66 -1.75 -12.60
CA LYS A 43 -7.60 -2.80 -12.17
C LYS A 43 -7.39 -3.20 -10.71
N TYR A 44 -6.14 -3.41 -10.28
CA TYR A 44 -5.86 -3.76 -8.88
C TYR A 44 -6.12 -2.62 -7.91
N LYS A 45 -5.87 -1.37 -8.32
CA LYS A 45 -6.19 -0.20 -7.49
C LYS A 45 -7.70 -0.05 -7.28
N GLU A 46 -8.49 -0.22 -8.34
CA GLU A 46 -9.95 -0.17 -8.26
C GLU A 46 -10.50 -1.30 -7.41
N ALA A 47 -10.00 -2.53 -7.58
CA ALA A 47 -10.38 -3.67 -6.74
C ALA A 47 -10.07 -3.42 -5.25
N ALA A 48 -8.87 -2.89 -4.94
CA ALA A 48 -8.50 -2.53 -3.57
C ALA A 48 -9.39 -1.41 -3.01
N ALA A 49 -9.69 -0.39 -3.81
CA ALA A 49 -10.58 0.70 -3.40
C ALA A 49 -12.02 0.21 -3.12
N ASN A 50 -12.54 -0.67 -3.95
CA ASN A 50 -13.86 -1.30 -3.74
C ASN A 50 -13.88 -2.19 -2.49
N ALA A 51 -12.74 -2.81 -2.14
CA ALA A 51 -12.57 -3.56 -0.90
C ALA A 51 -12.37 -2.64 0.34
N GLY A 52 -12.23 -1.33 0.17
CA GLY A 52 -11.94 -0.39 1.25
C GLY A 52 -10.50 -0.45 1.78
N GLU A 53 -9.57 -1.01 1.00
CA GLU A 53 -8.21 -1.29 1.43
C GLU A 53 -7.15 -0.59 0.58
N SER A 54 -5.94 -0.43 1.13
CA SER A 54 -4.81 0.02 0.34
C SER A 54 -4.40 -1.06 -0.67
N LEU A 55 -3.84 -0.66 -1.81
CA LEU A 55 -3.30 -1.62 -2.80
C LEU A 55 -2.28 -2.58 -2.18
N ASN A 56 -1.47 -2.11 -1.23
CA ASN A 56 -0.49 -2.94 -0.54
C ASN A 56 -1.17 -4.03 0.31
N THR A 57 -2.12 -3.63 1.15
CA THR A 57 -2.91 -4.55 1.98
C THR A 57 -3.63 -5.58 1.12
N PHE A 58 -4.26 -5.13 0.04
CA PHE A 58 -4.98 -5.98 -0.90
C PHE A 58 -4.06 -7.05 -1.52
N ILE A 59 -2.86 -6.66 -1.97
CA ILE A 59 -1.88 -7.60 -2.55
C ILE A 59 -1.38 -8.59 -1.50
N ILE A 60 -1.04 -8.14 -0.29
CA ILE A 60 -0.59 -9.01 0.81
C ILE A 60 -1.67 -10.04 1.18
N LYS A 61 -2.92 -9.59 1.32
CA LYS A 61 -4.05 -10.51 1.60
C LYS A 61 -4.22 -11.54 0.50
N ALA A 62 -4.19 -11.14 -0.76
CA ALA A 62 -4.30 -12.07 -1.89
C ALA A 62 -3.18 -13.12 -1.90
N MET A 63 -1.96 -12.74 -1.52
CA MET A 63 -0.84 -13.70 -1.38
C MET A 63 -1.06 -14.66 -0.21
N ASN A 64 -1.43 -14.14 0.96
CA ASN A 64 -1.68 -14.97 2.15
C ASN A 64 -2.85 -15.93 1.97
N GLU A 65 -3.96 -15.45 1.40
CA GLU A 65 -5.14 -16.26 1.09
C GLU A 65 -4.79 -17.41 0.16
N ARG A 66 -3.90 -17.18 -0.81
CA ARG A 66 -3.42 -18.24 -1.70
C ARG A 66 -2.57 -19.27 -0.97
N ILE A 67 -1.64 -18.82 -0.12
CA ILE A 67 -0.79 -19.70 0.69
C ILE A 67 -1.64 -20.59 1.58
N GLU A 68 -2.62 -20.01 2.27
CA GLU A 68 -3.54 -20.72 3.18
C GLU A 68 -4.45 -21.70 2.42
N LYS A 69 -5.07 -21.26 1.31
CA LYS A 69 -5.96 -22.13 0.53
C LYS A 69 -5.25 -23.32 -0.12
N GLU A 70 -4.00 -23.11 -0.55
CA GLU A 70 -3.21 -24.14 -1.23
C GLU A 70 -2.30 -24.92 -0.25
N ASN A 71 -2.34 -24.65 1.07
CA ASN A 71 -1.44 -25.22 2.08
C ASN A 71 0.03 -25.19 1.63
N LEU A 72 0.50 -24.03 1.16
CA LEU A 72 1.88 -23.88 0.65
C LEU A 72 2.92 -23.75 1.77
N LEU A 73 2.47 -23.56 3.01
CA LEU A 73 3.22 -23.49 4.27
C LEU A 73 2.33 -23.99 5.40
#